data_AF-A0A6I1JXL7-F1
#
_entry.id   AF-A0A6I1JXL7-F1
#
_cell.length_a   1.000
_cell.length_b   1.000
_cell.length_c   1.000
_cell.angle_alpha   90.00
_cell.angle_beta   90.00
_cell.angle_gamma   90.00
#
_symmetry.space_group_name_H-M   'P 1'
#
loop_
_entity.id
_entity.type
_entity.pdbx_description
1 polymer ?
#
loop_
_entity_poly.entity_id
_entity_poly.type
_entity_poly.pdbx_seq_one_letter_code
_entity_poly.pdbx_strand_id
1 'polypeptide(L)'
;MSASLATDLHDHLALCQEMLTLVERESASLRQGDEAKRFEFFSARKTLLPRLDESVARIKRQRLDWQRLPAADRARQPEVTGLLRQNQDLIMKILVLDRENEQQLLRRGLVPPKHLPSPERQRPHFVADLYLRQGGR
;
A
#
# COMPACT_ATOMS: atom_id res chain seq x y z
N MET A 1 -9.51 21.65 -16.45
CA MET A 1 -9.06 20.33 -16.94
C MET A 1 -9.02 19.40 -15.76
N SER A 2 -10.04 18.56 -15.56
CA SER A 2 -10.06 17.56 -14.49
C SER A 2 -9.15 16.40 -14.87
N ALA A 3 -8.25 16.00 -13.97
CA ALA A 3 -7.40 14.82 -14.16
C ALA A 3 -8.29 13.58 -14.36
N SER A 4 -7.94 12.74 -15.34
CA SER A 4 -8.62 11.45 -15.52
C SER A 4 -8.32 10.55 -14.31
N LEU A 5 -9.31 9.79 -13.85
CA LEU A 5 -9.12 8.76 -12.81
C LEU A 5 -7.97 7.81 -13.15
N ALA A 6 -7.75 7.52 -14.44
CA ALA A 6 -6.63 6.71 -14.91
C ALA A 6 -5.26 7.33 -14.55
N THR A 7 -5.12 8.66 -14.66
CA THR A 7 -3.90 9.38 -14.28
C THR A 7 -3.64 9.25 -12.79
N ASP A 8 -4.65 9.50 -11.96
CA ASP A 8 -4.50 9.37 -10.50
C ASP A 8 -4.17 7.92 -10.07
N LEU A 9 -4.71 6.92 -10.79
CA LEU A 9 -4.39 5.51 -10.55
C LEU A 9 -2.97 5.13 -10.99
N HIS A 10 -2.45 5.73 -12.06
CA HIS A 10 -1.06 5.56 -12.49
C HIS A 10 -0.08 6.19 -11.49
N ASP A 11 -0.37 7.40 -11.03
CA ASP A 11 0.44 8.09 -10.02
C ASP A 11 0.48 7.28 -8.72
N HIS A 12 -0.67 6.74 -8.29
CA HIS A 12 -0.73 5.87 -7.13
C HIS A 12 0.04 4.57 -7.33
N LEU A 13 -0.04 3.97 -8.52
CA LEU A 13 0.71 2.75 -8.84
C LEU A 13 2.22 2.97 -8.73
N ALA A 14 2.73 4.10 -9.22
CA ALA A 14 4.13 4.47 -9.09
C ALA A 14 4.55 4.61 -7.62
N LEU A 15 3.73 5.27 -6.78
CA LEU A 15 3.99 5.38 -5.34
C LEU A 15 3.98 4.01 -4.63
N CYS A 16 3.07 3.12 -5.03
CA CYS A 16 3.05 1.76 -4.51
C CYS A 16 4.32 0.99 -4.95
N GLN A 17 4.80 1.16 -6.17
CA GLN A 17 6.06 0.55 -6.63
C GLN A 17 7.28 1.08 -5.85
N GLU A 18 7.32 2.39 -5.57
CA GLU A 18 8.33 2.99 -4.68
C GLU A 18 8.28 2.35 -3.28
N MET A 19 7.08 2.18 -2.70
CA MET A 19 6.89 1.55 -1.38
C MET A 19 7.30 0.08 -1.39
N LEU A 20 6.94 -0.67 -2.42
CA LEU A 20 7.34 -2.07 -2.57
C LEU A 20 8.86 -2.21 -2.60
N THR A 21 9.53 -1.38 -3.39
CA THR A 21 11.00 -1.36 -3.47
C THR A 21 11.62 -1.06 -2.10
N LEU A 22 11.02 -0.14 -1.34
CA LEU A 22 11.49 0.21 0.00
C LEU A 22 11.36 -0.96 0.98
N VAL A 23 10.20 -1.63 0.99
CA VAL A 23 9.93 -2.78 1.87
C VAL A 23 10.82 -3.97 1.49
N GLU A 24 11.02 -4.25 0.21
CA GLU A 24 11.91 -5.32 -0.27
C GLU A 24 13.38 -5.09 0.13
N ARG A 25 13.85 -3.83 0.03
CA ARG A 25 15.19 -3.43 0.48
C ARG A 25 15.36 -3.59 1.99
N GLU A 26 14.34 -3.23 2.76
CA GLU A 26 14.35 -3.45 4.20
C GLU A 26 14.39 -4.94 4.53
N SER A 27 13.56 -5.77 3.87
CA SER A 27 13.58 -7.23 4.06
C SER A 27 14.98 -7.80 3.80
N ALA A 28 15.67 -7.32 2.77
CA ALA A 28 17.03 -7.74 2.44
C ALA A 28 18.04 -7.31 3.53
N SER A 29 17.96 -6.06 3.99
CA SER A 29 18.81 -5.54 5.07
C SER A 29 18.58 -6.28 6.39
N LEU A 30 17.32 -6.58 6.73
CA LEU A 30 16.98 -7.40 7.88
C LEU A 30 17.59 -8.79 7.73
N ARG A 31 17.42 -9.49 6.60
CA ARG A 31 18.05 -10.81 6.41
C ARG A 31 19.58 -10.80 6.59
N GLN A 32 20.24 -9.72 6.18
CA GLN A 32 21.70 -9.54 6.32
C GLN A 32 22.15 -9.10 7.72
N GLY A 33 21.24 -8.69 8.61
CA GLY A 33 21.60 -8.19 9.94
C GLY A 33 22.12 -6.74 9.95
N ASP A 34 21.86 -5.98 8.88
CA ASP A 34 22.33 -4.60 8.75
C ASP A 34 21.37 -3.62 9.45
N GLU A 35 21.50 -3.54 10.78
CA GLU A 35 20.63 -2.72 11.63
C GLU A 35 20.91 -1.22 11.53
N ALA A 36 22.05 -0.81 10.96
CA ALA A 36 22.42 0.60 10.81
C ALA A 36 21.46 1.36 9.89
N LYS A 37 20.87 0.67 8.90
CA LYS A 37 19.95 1.26 7.92
C LYS A 37 18.52 1.46 8.43
N ARG A 38 18.20 1.05 9.65
CA ARG A 38 16.83 1.14 10.20
C ARG A 38 16.29 2.57 10.19
N PHE A 39 17.13 3.54 10.56
CA PHE A 39 16.72 4.94 10.54
C PHE A 39 16.47 5.46 9.13
N GLU A 40 17.21 4.96 8.13
CA GLU A 40 17.01 5.29 6.72
C GLU A 40 15.66 4.78 6.23
N PHE A 41 15.30 3.53 6.53
CA PHE A 41 14.01 2.96 6.15
C PHE A 41 12.84 3.67 6.84
N PHE A 42 12.99 4.01 8.12
CA PHE A 42 11.99 4.80 8.84
C PHE A 42 11.80 6.19 8.20
N SER A 43 12.90 6.87 7.90
CA SER A 43 12.86 8.21 7.29
C SER A 43 12.25 8.17 5.88
N ALA A 44 12.64 7.20 5.06
CA ALA A 44 12.09 7.01 3.72
C ALA A 44 10.58 6.75 3.75
N ARG A 45 10.10 5.91 4.69
CA ARG A 45 8.65 5.69 4.89
C ARG A 45 7.93 6.95 5.34
N LYS A 46 8.52 7.70 6.27
CA LYS A 46 7.94 8.96 6.76
C LYS A 46 7.74 9.98 5.63
N THR A 47 8.61 9.97 4.62
CA THR A 47 8.48 10.82 3.43
C THR A 47 7.45 10.30 2.43
N LEU A 48 7.34 8.97 2.28
CA LEU A 48 6.47 8.36 1.27
C LEU A 48 4.99 8.27 1.69
N LEU A 49 4.71 8.05 2.99
CA LEU A 49 3.35 7.90 3.50
C LEU A 49 2.43 9.10 3.21
N PRO A 50 2.84 10.37 3.40
CA PRO A 50 1.99 11.51 3.06
C PRO A 50 1.64 11.56 1.56
N ARG A 51 2.58 11.21 0.68
CA ARG A 51 2.34 11.17 -0.78
C ARG A 51 1.31 10.10 -1.15
N LEU A 52 1.37 8.93 -0.48
CA LEU A 52 0.37 7.88 -0.62
C LEU A 52 -1.01 8.36 -0.14
N ASP A 53 -1.10 8.98 1.04
CA ASP A 53 -2.35 9.51 1.58
C ASP A 53 -3.01 10.52 0.64
N GLU A 54 -2.21 11.45 0.09
CA GLU A 54 -2.67 12.42 -0.90
C GLU A 54 -3.18 11.76 -2.19
N SER A 55 -2.46 10.76 -2.70
CA SER A 55 -2.88 10.05 -3.92
C SER A 55 -4.20 9.30 -3.72
N VAL A 56 -4.39 8.65 -2.57
CA VAL A 56 -5.66 7.99 -2.22
C VAL A 56 -6.79 9.02 -2.10
N ALA A 57 -6.52 10.21 -1.54
CA ALA A 57 -7.50 11.28 -1.47
C ALA A 57 -7.91 11.81 -2.86
N ARG A 58 -6.98 11.90 -3.82
CA ARG A 58 -7.29 12.24 -5.21
C ARG A 58 -8.16 11.18 -5.88
N ILE A 59 -7.77 9.90 -5.79
CA ILE A 59 -8.56 8.78 -6.32
C ILE A 59 -9.97 8.77 -5.74
N LYS A 60 -10.14 8.96 -4.43
CA LYS A 60 -11.46 8.99 -3.77
C LYS A 60 -12.35 10.11 -4.33
N ARG A 61 -11.79 11.28 -4.62
CA ARG A 61 -12.53 12.40 -5.23
C ARG A 61 -12.97 12.05 -6.65
N GLN A 62 -12.04 11.60 -7.49
CA GLN A 62 -12.35 11.24 -8.89
C GLN A 62 -13.27 10.03 -9.03
N ARG A 63 -13.21 9.09 -8.08
CA ARG A 63 -14.07 7.89 -8.07
C ARG A 63 -15.56 8.24 -8.04
N LEU A 64 -15.95 9.30 -7.32
CA LEU A 64 -17.36 9.70 -7.25
C LEU A 64 -17.89 10.15 -8.60
N ASP A 65 -17.10 10.93 -9.33
CA ASP A 65 -17.47 11.41 -10.67
C ASP A 65 -17.40 10.27 -11.69
N TRP A 66 -16.41 9.39 -11.58
CA TRP A 66 -16.33 8.16 -12.38
C TRP A 66 -17.57 7.28 -12.23
N GLN A 67 -18.07 7.11 -11.01
CA GLN A 67 -19.26 6.28 -10.74
C GLN A 67 -20.56 6.85 -11.29
N ARG A 68 -20.61 8.17 -11.51
CA ARG A 68 -21.76 8.85 -12.13
C ARG A 68 -21.80 8.66 -13.65
N LEU A 69 -20.70 8.23 -14.28
CA LEU A 69 -20.66 8.00 -15.71
C LEU A 69 -21.50 6.78 -16.11
N PRO A 70 -22.24 6.87 -17.24
CA PRO A 70 -22.92 5.73 -17.83
C PRO A 70 -21.97 4.55 -18.07
N ALA A 71 -22.51 3.32 -17.99
CA ALA A 71 -21.71 2.11 -18.19
C ALA A 71 -21.01 2.08 -19.57
N ALA A 72 -21.65 2.62 -20.60
CA ALA A 72 -21.07 2.73 -21.95
C ALA A 72 -19.82 3.63 -21.99
N ASP A 73 -19.83 4.74 -21.24
CA ASP A 73 -18.69 5.65 -21.18
C ASP A 73 -17.56 5.09 -20.30
N ARG A 74 -17.91 4.35 -19.25
CA ARG A 74 -16.91 3.62 -18.44
C ARG A 74 -16.26 2.48 -19.23
N ALA A 75 -17.02 1.78 -20.07
CA ALA A 75 -16.50 0.71 -20.93
C ALA A 75 -15.47 1.21 -21.96
N ARG A 76 -15.48 2.52 -22.27
CA ARG A 76 -14.48 3.17 -23.12
C ARG A 76 -13.13 3.39 -22.43
N GLN A 77 -13.01 3.12 -21.12
CA GLN A 77 -11.75 3.22 -20.38
C GLN A 77 -11.45 1.90 -19.63
N PRO A 78 -11.17 0.81 -20.37
CA PRO A 78 -10.86 -0.49 -19.75
C PRO A 78 -9.61 -0.45 -18.88
N GLU A 79 -8.71 0.50 -19.13
CA GLU A 79 -7.47 0.70 -18.35
C GLU A 79 -7.75 0.96 -16.87
N VAL A 80 -8.85 1.65 -16.53
CA VAL A 80 -9.18 1.98 -15.13
C VAL A 80 -9.35 0.70 -14.30
N THR A 81 -10.04 -0.30 -14.84
CA THR A 81 -10.23 -1.60 -14.17
C THR A 81 -8.90 -2.35 -14.03
N GLY A 82 -8.05 -2.31 -15.07
CA GLY A 82 -6.72 -2.91 -15.04
C GLY A 82 -5.83 -2.29 -13.97
N LEU A 83 -5.81 -0.96 -13.90
CA LEU A 83 -5.03 -0.20 -12.92
C LEU A 83 -5.51 -0.42 -11.50
N LEU A 84 -6.82 -0.50 -11.26
CA LEU A 84 -7.38 -0.82 -9.95
C LEU A 84 -6.89 -2.19 -9.45
N ARG A 85 -6.92 -3.21 -10.32
CA ARG A 85 -6.41 -4.55 -9.98
C ARG A 85 -4.91 -4.52 -9.69
N GLN A 86 -4.12 -3.89 -10.55
CA GLN A 86 -2.67 -3.79 -10.36
C GLN A 86 -2.30 -3.09 -9.04
N ASN A 87 -2.98 -1.98 -8.72
CA ASN A 87 -2.78 -1.29 -7.45
C ASN A 87 -3.14 -2.20 -6.27
N GLN A 88 -4.27 -2.93 -6.34
CA GLN A 88 -4.68 -3.85 -5.28
C GLN A 88 -3.66 -4.97 -5.06
N ASP A 89 -3.20 -5.62 -6.13
CA ASP A 89 -2.22 -6.70 -6.05
C ASP A 89 -0.91 -6.22 -5.41
N LEU A 90 -0.47 -5.02 -5.78
CA LEU A 90 0.78 -4.44 -5.28
C LEU A 90 0.65 -4.02 -3.80
N ILE A 91 -0.48 -3.44 -3.40
CA ILE A 91 -0.79 -3.14 -1.99
C ILE A 91 -0.77 -4.42 -1.16
N MET A 92 -1.39 -5.50 -1.63
CA MET A 92 -1.39 -6.78 -0.92
C MET A 92 0.02 -7.33 -0.75
N LYS A 93 0.86 -7.26 -1.80
CA LYS A 93 2.27 -7.66 -1.72
C LYS A 93 3.05 -6.85 -0.68
N ILE A 94 2.86 -5.54 -0.66
CA ILE A 94 3.49 -4.64 0.32
C ILE A 94 3.10 -5.04 1.75
N LEU A 95 1.80 -5.23 2.01
CA LEU A 95 1.32 -5.54 3.36
C LEU A 95 1.84 -6.88 3.89
N VAL A 96 1.98 -7.89 3.02
CA VAL A 96 2.57 -9.18 3.39
C VAL A 96 4.04 -9.01 3.76
N LEU A 97 4.83 -8.36 2.90
CA LEU A 97 6.26 -8.16 3.16
C LEU A 97 6.52 -7.27 4.38
N ASP A 98 5.70 -6.24 4.58
CA ASP A 98 5.82 -5.34 5.73
C ASP A 98 5.59 -6.10 7.04
N ARG A 99 4.56 -6.95 7.08
CA ARG A 99 4.28 -7.82 8.21
C ARG A 99 5.45 -8.80 8.48
N GLU A 100 6.05 -9.35 7.44
CA GLU A 100 7.23 -10.21 7.58
C GLU A 100 8.43 -9.44 8.15
N ASN A 101 8.65 -8.20 7.72
CA ASN A 101 9.70 -7.33 8.24
C ASN A 101 9.45 -6.98 9.72
N GLU A 102 8.22 -6.62 10.08
CA GLU A 102 7.82 -6.38 11.46
C GLU A 102 8.09 -7.61 12.35
N GLN A 103 7.76 -8.82 11.88
CA GLN A 103 8.05 -10.05 12.63
C GLN A 103 9.54 -10.30 12.80
N GLN A 104 10.35 -10.03 11.78
CA GLN A 104 11.81 -10.15 11.88
C GLN A 104 12.39 -9.15 12.89
N LEU A 105 11.92 -7.91 12.87
CA LEU A 105 12.29 -6.89 13.84
C LEU A 105 11.92 -7.30 15.28
N LEU A 106 10.70 -7.83 15.47
CA LEU A 106 10.25 -8.33 16.78
C LEU A 106 11.11 -9.48 17.31
N ARG A 107 11.41 -10.47 16.46
CA ARG A 107 12.24 -11.63 16.82
C ARG A 107 13.66 -11.24 17.25
N ARG A 108 14.16 -10.10 16.77
CA ARG A 108 15.48 -9.57 17.12
C ARG A 108 15.47 -8.60 18.30
N GLY A 109 14.31 -8.36 18.92
CA GLY A 109 14.19 -7.39 20.01
C GLY A 109 14.39 -5.94 19.56
N LEU A 110 14.28 -5.68 18.26
CA LEU A 110 14.56 -4.39 17.66
C LEU A 110 13.38 -3.43 17.72
N VAL A 111 12.21 -3.88 18.22
CA VAL A 111 11.01 -3.03 18.35
C VAL A 111 11.00 -2.38 19.73
N PRO A 112 11.00 -1.03 19.81
CA PRO A 112 10.81 -0.34 21.08
C PRO A 112 9.48 -0.75 21.75
N PRO A 113 9.40 -0.88 23.08
CA PRO A 113 8.18 -1.30 23.78
C PRO A 113 6.94 -0.45 23.45
N LYS A 114 7.13 0.84 23.15
CA LYS A 114 6.05 1.77 22.75
C LYS A 114 5.47 1.48 21.37
N HIS A 115 6.17 0.69 20.55
CA HIS A 115 5.83 0.39 19.15
C HIS A 115 5.44 -1.09 18.98
N LEU A 116 5.19 -1.81 20.07
CA LEU A 116 4.68 -3.18 20.00
C LEU A 116 3.32 -3.17 19.27
N PRO A 117 3.14 -4.01 18.23
CA PRO A 117 1.88 -4.04 17.51
C PRO A 117 0.75 -4.53 18.40
N SER A 118 -0.43 -3.93 18.24
CA SER A 118 -1.68 -4.43 18.84
C SER A 118 -1.88 -5.93 18.48
N PRO A 119 -2.44 -6.75 19.37
CA PRO A 119 -2.70 -8.18 19.11
C PRO A 119 -3.50 -8.43 17.82
N GLU A 120 -4.37 -7.49 17.42
CA GLU A 120 -5.16 -7.59 16.19
C GLU A 120 -4.30 -7.60 14.93
N ARG A 121 -3.19 -6.83 14.91
CA ARG A 121 -2.22 -6.83 13.81
C ARG A 121 -1.45 -8.13 13.72
N GLN A 122 -1.42 -8.94 14.78
CA GLN A 122 -0.76 -10.25 14.77
C GLN A 122 -1.64 -11.36 14.16
N ARG A 123 -2.89 -11.08 13.74
CA ARG A 123 -3.75 -12.07 13.08
C ARG A 123 -3.39 -12.28 11.59
N PRO A 124 -3.10 -13.51 11.13
CA PRO A 124 -2.62 -13.79 9.76
C PRO A 124 -3.55 -13.37 8.61
N HIS A 125 -4.86 -13.25 8.85
CA HIS A 125 -5.86 -13.00 7.80
C HIS A 125 -6.62 -11.68 7.92
N PHE A 126 -6.30 -10.83 8.90
CA PHE A 126 -7.10 -9.63 9.20
C PHE A 126 -7.35 -8.72 7.98
N VAL A 127 -6.31 -8.46 7.18
CA VAL A 127 -6.41 -7.63 5.98
C VAL A 127 -7.18 -8.35 4.87
N ALA A 128 -6.91 -9.63 4.64
CA ALA A 128 -7.63 -10.42 3.65
C ALA A 128 -9.13 -10.49 3.97
N ASP A 129 -9.48 -10.69 5.25
CA ASP A 129 -10.85 -10.71 5.75
C ASP A 129 -11.53 -9.35 5.60
N LEU A 130 -10.79 -8.25 5.79
CA LEU A 130 -11.31 -6.90 5.57
C LEU A 130 -11.66 -6.65 4.09
N TYR A 131 -10.81 -7.11 3.17
CA TYR A 131 -11.07 -7.01 1.73
C TYR A 131 -12.24 -7.91 1.30
N LEU A 132 -12.32 -9.15 1.78
CA LEU A 132 -13.46 -10.05 1.54
C LEU A 132 -14.78 -9.43 2.01
N ARG A 133 -14.74 -8.72 3.15
CA ARG A 133 -15.91 -8.02 3.70
C ARG A 133 -16.32 -6.79 2.89
N GLN A 134 -15.40 -6.15 2.16
CA GLN A 134 -15.68 -4.98 1.32
C GLN A 134 -15.99 -5.33 -0.15
N GLY A 135 -15.50 -6.47 -0.66
CA GLY A 135 -15.72 -6.94 -2.03
C GLY A 135 -17.01 -7.76 -2.24
N GLY A 136 -17.73 -8.08 -1.16
CA GLY A 136 -18.99 -8.85 -1.19
C GLY A 136 -20.29 -8.03 -1.23
N ARG A 137 -20.26 -6.79 -1.73
CA ARG A 137 -21.45 -5.96 -1.92
C ARG A 137 -21.56 -5.42 -3.33
#